data_AF-K5UL89-F1
#
_entry.id   AF-K5UL89-F1
#
_cell.length_a   1.000
_cell.length_b   1.000
_cell.length_c   1.000
_cell.angle_alpha   90.00
_cell.angle_beta   90.00
_cell.angle_gamma   90.00
#
_symmetry.space_group_name_H-M   'P 1'
#
loop_
_entity.id
_entity.type
_entity.pdbx_description
1 polymer ?
#
loop_
_entity_poly.entity_id
_entity_poly.type
_entity_poly.pdbx_seq_one_letter_code
_entity_poly.pdbx_strand_id
1 'polypeptide(L)'
;CYKIINDIDYIGAHVPASRTSHKHMRNQIWSLTSYLGAPSWFITYAPADIKHPIAIYLDTNERIFPAKLSENERSRLVANNPVAGARFFKVTTEAFIKHVSTLGYNSKHAGLYGKTAKYYGTVEQ
;
A
#
# COMPACT_ATOMS: atom_id res chain seq x y z
N CYS A 1 7.07 -14.99 34.89
CA CYS A 1 5.88 -14.14 34.66
C CYS A 1 5.67 -13.66 33.22
N TYR A 2 6.62 -13.84 32.28
CA TYR A 2 6.44 -13.37 30.89
C TYR A 2 5.91 -14.41 29.88
N LYS A 3 5.68 -15.67 30.31
CA LYS A 3 5.19 -16.75 29.43
C LYS A 3 3.84 -16.41 28.79
N ILE A 4 2.89 -15.92 29.58
CA ILE A 4 1.55 -15.57 29.09
C ILE A 4 1.61 -14.45 28.05
N ILE A 5 2.47 -13.44 28.26
CA ILE A 5 2.65 -12.35 27.30
C ILE A 5 3.26 -12.87 26.00
N ASN A 6 4.21 -13.81 26.08
CA ASN A 6 4.79 -14.45 24.89
C ASN A 6 3.77 -15.32 24.14
N ASP A 7 2.88 -16.02 24.83
CA ASP A 7 1.84 -16.84 24.20
C ASP A 7 0.79 -15.96 23.51
N ILE A 8 0.42 -14.83 24.12
CA ILE A 8 -0.47 -13.82 23.51
C ILE A 8 0.22 -13.17 22.30
N ASP A 9 1.50 -12.82 22.39
CA ASP A 9 2.27 -12.28 21.26
C ASP A 9 2.38 -13.33 20.13
N TYR A 10 2.55 -14.61 20.45
CA TYR A 10 2.64 -15.70 19.47
C TYR A 10 1.34 -15.85 18.66
N ILE A 11 0.19 -15.84 19.33
CA ILE A 11 -1.12 -15.88 18.66
C ILE A 11 -1.37 -14.58 17.90
N GLY A 12 -1.05 -13.44 18.51
CA GLY A 12 -1.20 -12.12 17.91
C GLY A 12 -0.41 -11.98 16.61
N ALA A 13 0.80 -12.56 16.53
CA ALA A 13 1.62 -12.49 15.32
C ALA A 13 0.96 -13.09 14.06
N HIS A 14 0.02 -14.03 14.23
CA HIS A 14 -0.70 -14.67 13.13
C HIS A 14 -1.96 -13.91 12.70
N VAL A 15 -2.42 -12.95 13.51
CA VAL A 15 -3.58 -12.13 13.20
C VAL A 15 -3.13 -10.88 12.44
N PRO A 16 -3.51 -10.72 11.15
CA PRO A 16 -3.20 -9.51 10.40
C PRO A 16 -3.78 -8.28 11.11
N ALA A 17 -3.04 -7.17 11.11
CA ALA A 17 -3.35 -5.92 11.83
C ALA A 17 -3.38 -6.01 13.38
N SER A 18 -2.83 -7.07 13.99
CA SER A 18 -2.68 -7.11 15.44
C SER A 18 -1.53 -6.21 15.94
N ARG A 19 -1.57 -5.84 17.22
CA ARG A 19 -0.47 -5.09 17.89
C ARG A 19 0.89 -5.78 17.75
N THR A 20 0.90 -7.11 17.74
CA THR A 20 2.12 -7.91 17.60
C THR A 20 2.62 -7.92 16.15
N SER A 21 1.72 -7.93 15.16
CA SER A 21 2.09 -7.75 13.75
C SER A 21 2.78 -6.40 13.53
N HIS A 22 2.23 -5.31 14.07
CA HIS A 22 2.87 -3.98 13.99
C HIS A 22 4.25 -3.95 14.67
N LYS A 23 4.41 -4.64 15.82
CA LYS A 23 5.71 -4.78 16.49
C LYS A 23 6.73 -5.53 15.61
N HIS A 24 6.28 -6.60 14.94
CA HIS A 24 7.14 -7.37 14.04
C HIS A 24 7.55 -6.54 12.81
N MET A 25 6.63 -5.82 12.18
CA MET A 25 6.92 -4.92 11.05
C MET A 25 7.94 -3.85 11.44
N ARG A 26 7.80 -3.23 12.62
CA ARG A 26 8.80 -2.28 13.13
C ARG A 26 10.18 -2.94 13.27
N ASN A 27 10.26 -4.12 13.87
CA ASN A 27 11.53 -4.83 14.02
C ASN A 27 12.18 -5.16 12.68
N GLN A 28 11.39 -5.52 11.66
CA GLN A 28 11.89 -5.74 10.30
C GLN A 28 12.51 -4.45 9.72
N ILE A 29 11.83 -3.31 9.84
CA ILE A 29 12.36 -2.01 9.39
C ILE A 29 13.66 -1.66 10.13
N TRP A 30 13.68 -1.79 11.46
CA TRP A 30 14.90 -1.55 12.25
C TRP A 30 16.07 -2.41 11.80
N SER A 31 15.84 -3.73 11.64
CA SER A 31 16.89 -4.64 11.17
C SER A 31 17.38 -4.30 9.77
N LEU A 32 16.49 -3.85 8.89
CA LEU A 32 16.79 -3.46 7.52
C LEU A 32 17.66 -2.18 7.50
N THR A 33 17.27 -1.16 8.26
CA THR A 33 18.00 0.10 8.38
C THR A 33 19.37 -0.10 9.02
N SER A 34 19.47 -0.92 10.07
CA SER A 34 20.77 -1.25 10.69
C SER A 34 21.69 -2.02 9.75
N TYR A 35 21.16 -2.89 8.89
CA TYR A 35 21.97 -3.68 7.94
C TYR A 35 22.41 -2.86 6.71
N LEU A 36 21.53 -2.04 6.14
CA LEU A 36 21.82 -1.28 4.90
C LEU A 36 22.46 0.09 5.15
N GLY A 37 22.27 0.69 6.32
CA GLY A 37 22.73 2.04 6.61
C GLY A 37 21.98 3.13 5.82
N ALA A 38 22.62 4.29 5.66
CA ALA A 38 22.12 5.42 4.88
C ALA A 38 22.57 5.32 3.40
N PRO A 39 21.83 5.91 2.44
CA PRO A 39 20.62 6.73 2.57
C PRO A 39 19.31 5.91 2.56
N SER A 40 18.34 6.33 3.38
CA SER A 40 16.99 5.75 3.47
C SER A 40 15.91 6.75 3.06
N TRP A 41 14.96 6.33 2.23
CA TRP A 41 13.82 7.14 1.81
C TRP A 41 12.52 6.58 2.39
N PHE A 42 11.70 7.44 2.98
CA PHE A 42 10.37 7.10 3.48
C PHE A 42 9.33 7.78 2.60
N ILE A 43 8.43 6.99 2.00
CA ILE A 43 7.42 7.46 1.07
C ILE A 43 6.05 6.99 1.56
N THR A 44 5.17 7.93 1.88
CA THR A 44 3.77 7.64 2.20
C THR A 44 2.91 7.98 1.00
N TYR A 45 2.10 7.01 0.56
CA TYR A 45 1.23 7.15 -0.60
C TYR A 45 -0.21 6.80 -0.22
N ALA A 46 -1.13 7.73 -0.49
CA ALA A 46 -2.56 7.55 -0.25
C ALA A 46 -3.34 7.79 -1.56
N PRO A 47 -3.77 6.73 -2.27
CA PRO A 47 -4.55 6.87 -3.49
C PRO A 47 -5.96 7.38 -3.17
N ALA A 48 -6.34 8.52 -3.73
CA ALA A 48 -7.71 9.04 -3.61
C ALA A 48 -8.62 8.37 -4.67
N ASP A 49 -9.25 7.27 -4.29
CA ASP A 49 -10.21 6.50 -5.09
C ASP A 49 -11.41 7.33 -5.55
N ILE A 50 -11.96 8.19 -4.69
CA ILE A 50 -13.13 9.01 -5.03
C ILE A 50 -12.79 9.94 -6.19
N LYS A 51 -11.58 10.50 -6.27
CA LYS A 51 -11.17 11.54 -7.24
C LYS A 51 -10.57 10.98 -8.53
N HIS A 52 -10.23 9.69 -8.57
CA HIS A 52 -9.49 9.14 -9.69
C HIS A 52 -10.42 8.53 -10.76
N PRO A 53 -10.28 8.89 -12.05
CA PRO A 53 -11.12 8.34 -13.14
C PRO A 53 -11.08 6.82 -13.24
N ILE A 54 -9.93 6.21 -12.94
CA ILE A 54 -9.75 4.75 -12.97
C ILE A 54 -10.64 4.03 -11.95
N ALA A 55 -10.88 4.62 -10.78
CA ALA A 55 -11.73 4.00 -9.76
C ALA A 55 -13.19 3.91 -10.24
N ILE A 56 -13.68 4.97 -10.88
CA ILE A 56 -15.03 5.02 -11.47
C ILE A 56 -15.16 4.06 -12.65
N TYR A 57 -14.13 3.98 -13.50
CA TYR A 57 -14.10 3.05 -14.64
C TYR A 57 -14.17 1.58 -14.21
N LEU A 58 -13.44 1.21 -13.15
CA LEU A 58 -13.40 -0.16 -12.62
C LEU A 58 -14.72 -0.58 -11.95
N ASP A 59 -15.56 0.38 -11.57
CA ASP A 59 -16.87 0.14 -10.99
C ASP A 59 -17.95 -0.02 -12.07
N THR A 60 -18.02 0.92 -13.03
CA THR A 60 -19.12 0.96 -14.01
C THR A 60 -18.83 0.18 -15.31
N ASN A 61 -17.60 -0.28 -15.56
CA ASN A 61 -17.13 -0.84 -16.84
C ASN A 61 -17.30 0.10 -18.06
N GLU A 62 -17.76 1.32 -17.84
CA GLU A 62 -17.95 2.35 -18.86
C GLU A 62 -16.88 3.42 -18.71
N ARG A 63 -16.45 4.00 -19.84
CA ARG A 63 -15.54 5.16 -19.87
C ARG A 63 -16.29 6.43 -19.46
N ILE A 64 -16.72 6.48 -18.19
CA ILE A 64 -17.33 7.67 -17.60
C ILE A 64 -16.20 8.59 -17.16
N PHE A 65 -16.11 9.75 -17.79
CA PHE A 65 -15.21 10.80 -17.32
C PHE A 65 -15.72 11.36 -15.98
N PRO A 66 -14.85 11.48 -14.96
CA PRO A 66 -15.22 11.93 -13.61
C PRO A 66 -15.86 13.32 -13.57
N ALA A 67 -15.68 14.12 -14.62
CA ALA A 67 -16.27 15.45 -14.77
C ALA A 67 -17.80 15.45 -14.86
N LYS A 68 -18.44 14.29 -15.09
CA LYS A 68 -19.91 14.19 -15.22
C LYS A 68 -20.65 13.84 -13.92
N LEU A 69 -19.94 13.42 -12.86
CA LEU A 69 -20.56 12.92 -11.62
C LEU A 69 -20.30 13.85 -10.44
N SER A 70 -21.32 14.09 -9.63
CA SER A 70 -21.17 14.83 -8.37
C SER A 70 -20.35 14.04 -7.35
N GLU A 71 -19.75 14.73 -6.38
CA GLU A 71 -18.91 14.09 -5.34
C GLU A 71 -19.69 13.05 -4.51
N ASN A 72 -20.97 13.32 -4.24
CA ASN A 72 -21.85 12.40 -3.52
C ASN A 72 -22.15 11.13 -4.32
N GLU A 73 -22.37 11.25 -5.64
CA GLU A 73 -22.60 10.09 -6.51
C GLU A 73 -21.34 9.23 -6.62
N ARG A 74 -20.16 9.85 -6.75
CA ARG A 74 -18.88 9.14 -6.77
C ARG A 74 -18.62 8.38 -5.47
N SER A 75 -18.89 9.01 -4.33
CA SER A 75 -18.73 8.38 -3.02
C SER A 75 -19.68 7.21 -2.84
N ARG A 76 -20.94 7.34 -3.30
CA ARG A 76 -21.92 6.24 -3.27
C ARG A 76 -21.52 5.08 -4.18
N LEU A 77 -21.02 5.36 -5.38
CA LEU A 77 -20.55 4.34 -6.32
C LEU A 77 -19.41 3.50 -5.71
N VAL A 78 -18.38 4.16 -5.19
CA VAL A 78 -17.26 3.48 -4.53
C VAL A 78 -17.72 2.69 -3.29
N ALA A 79 -18.61 3.26 -2.49
CA ALA A 79 -19.16 2.57 -1.30
C ALA A 79 -20.01 1.35 -1.67
N ASN A 80 -20.72 1.40 -2.79
CA ASN A 80 -21.56 0.29 -3.27
C ASN A 80 -20.73 -0.87 -3.83
N ASN A 81 -19.51 -0.61 -4.32
CA ASN A 81 -18.64 -1.63 -4.89
C ASN A 81 -17.24 -1.64 -4.24
N PRO A 82 -17.08 -2.27 -3.06
CA PRO A 82 -15.79 -2.37 -2.40
C PRO A 82 -14.74 -3.16 -3.21
N VAL A 83 -15.19 -4.02 -4.14
CA VAL A 83 -14.29 -4.80 -5.00
C VAL A 83 -13.60 -3.89 -6.03
N ALA A 84 -14.31 -2.91 -6.58
CA ALA A 84 -13.73 -1.91 -7.48
C ALA A 84 -12.67 -1.06 -6.75
N GLY A 85 -12.94 -0.64 -5.51
CA GLY A 85 -11.98 0.06 -4.65
C GLY A 85 -10.71 -0.75 -4.41
N ALA A 86 -10.84 -2.03 -4.06
CA ALA A 86 -9.69 -2.92 -3.86
C ALA A 86 -8.87 -3.14 -5.15
N ARG A 87 -9.52 -3.27 -6.30
CA ARG A 87 -8.84 -3.38 -7.62
C ARG A 87 -8.11 -2.09 -7.97
N PHE A 88 -8.75 -0.95 -7.74
CA PHE A 88 -8.13 0.36 -7.93
C PHE A 88 -6.89 0.52 -7.05
N PHE A 89 -7.00 0.21 -5.76
CA PHE A 89 -5.87 0.26 -4.83
C PHE A 89 -4.73 -0.63 -5.30
N LYS A 90 -5.02 -1.88 -5.71
CA LYS A 90 -4.02 -2.82 -6.22
C LYS A 90 -3.31 -2.30 -7.47
N VAL A 91 -4.07 -1.91 -8.50
CA VAL A 91 -3.51 -1.41 -9.76
C VAL A 91 -2.67 -0.16 -9.54
N THR A 92 -3.18 0.76 -8.71
CA THR A 92 -2.51 2.04 -8.47
C THR A 92 -1.24 1.85 -7.62
N THR A 93 -1.28 0.99 -6.62
CA THR A 93 -0.11 0.66 -5.79
C THR A 93 0.95 -0.09 -6.60
N GLU A 94 0.55 -1.07 -7.42
CA GLU A 94 1.47 -1.77 -8.31
C GLU A 94 2.10 -0.82 -9.35
N ALA A 95 1.30 0.07 -9.93
CA ALA A 95 1.79 1.10 -10.85
C ALA A 95 2.73 2.09 -10.14
N PHE A 96 2.40 2.52 -8.92
CA PHE A 96 3.25 3.38 -8.11
C PHE A 96 4.59 2.71 -7.81
N ILE A 97 4.58 1.45 -7.40
CA ILE A 97 5.80 0.69 -7.10
C ILE A 97 6.64 0.50 -8.37
N LYS A 98 5.98 0.26 -9.51
CA LYS A 98 6.64 0.05 -10.81
C LYS A 98 7.19 1.33 -11.44
N HIS A 99 6.54 2.48 -11.25
CA HIS A 99 6.89 3.71 -11.98
C HIS A 99 7.52 4.78 -11.09
N VAL A 100 6.97 5.01 -9.90
CA VAL A 100 7.47 6.04 -8.97
C VAL A 100 8.57 5.47 -8.08
N SER A 101 8.38 4.25 -7.60
CA SER A 101 9.28 3.65 -6.63
C SER A 101 10.30 2.67 -7.20
N THR A 102 10.49 2.53 -8.51
CA THR A 102 11.63 1.72 -9.01
C THR A 102 12.94 2.38 -8.50
N LEU A 103 13.85 1.77 -7.72
CA LEU A 103 14.16 0.41 -7.30
C LEU A 103 14.58 -0.59 -8.36
N GLY A 104 14.10 -0.50 -9.60
CA GLY A 104 14.52 -1.43 -10.65
C GLY A 104 14.30 -2.91 -10.31
N TYR A 105 13.37 -3.26 -9.41
CA TYR A 105 13.04 -4.66 -9.15
C TYR A 105 12.31 -5.22 -10.39
N ASN A 106 13.05 -5.97 -11.20
CA ASN A 106 12.62 -6.58 -12.45
C ASN A 106 12.15 -5.60 -13.55
N SER A 107 12.66 -4.37 -13.51
CA SER A 107 12.38 -3.31 -14.48
C SER A 107 13.65 -2.95 -15.27
N LYS A 108 13.52 -2.74 -16.58
CA LYS A 108 14.65 -2.36 -17.47
C LYS A 108 15.12 -0.89 -17.27
N HIS A 109 14.40 -0.08 -16.49
CA HIS A 109 14.74 1.33 -16.27
C HIS A 109 15.18 1.58 -14.81
N ALA A 110 16.21 2.41 -14.66
CA ALA A 110 16.52 3.02 -13.36
C ALA A 110 15.36 3.96 -13.00
N GLY A 111 14.76 3.82 -11.83
CA GLY A 111 13.69 4.71 -11.43
C GLY A 111 14.21 5.96 -10.74
N LEU A 112 13.28 6.76 -10.21
CA LEU A 112 13.53 8.15 -9.79
C LEU A 112 14.65 8.29 -8.76
N TYR A 113 14.80 7.29 -7.89
CA TYR A 113 15.80 7.27 -6.81
C TYR A 113 17.04 6.41 -7.13
N GLY A 114 17.20 5.99 -8.39
CA GLY A 114 18.32 5.17 -8.85
C GLY A 114 18.14 3.67 -8.57
N LYS A 115 19.27 2.95 -8.49
CA LYS A 115 19.29 1.52 -8.13
C LYS A 115 19.18 1.40 -6.62
N THR A 116 18.20 0.65 -6.15
CA THR A 116 17.94 0.57 -4.72
C THR A 116 18.18 -0.84 -4.22
N ALA A 117 18.85 -0.96 -3.07
CA ALA A 117 19.32 -2.24 -2.56
C ALA A 117 18.18 -3.12 -2.03
N LYS A 118 17.21 -2.55 -1.32
CA LYS A 118 16.01 -3.24 -0.82
C LYS A 118 14.84 -2.26 -0.69
N TYR A 119 13.62 -2.77 -0.80
CA TYR A 119 12.40 -2.04 -0.40
C TYR A 119 11.64 -2.83 0.65
N TYR A 120 10.90 -2.10 1.47
CA TYR A 120 9.93 -2.64 2.40
C TYR A 120 8.65 -1.82 2.27
N GLY A 121 7.54 -2.49 1.94
CA GLY A 121 6.24 -1.85 1.72
C GLY A 121 5.21 -2.41 2.68
N THR A 122 4.46 -1.52 3.31
CA THR A 122 3.39 -1.87 4.25
C THR A 122 2.12 -1.13 3.87
N VAL A 123 0.98 -1.79 4.02
CA VAL A 123 -0.33 -1.15 3.92
C VAL A 123 -0.82 -0.96 5.35
N GLU A 124 -1.09 0.28 5.74
CA GLU A 124 -1.80 0.59 6.98
C GLU A 124 -3.30 0.58 6.67
N GLN A 125 -4.08 -0.15 7.48
CA GLN A 125 -5.54 -0.22 7.39
C GLN A 125 -6.14 0.38 8.65
#